data_AF-A0A2N9N220-F1
#
_entry.id   AF-A0A2N9N220-F1
#
_cell.length_a   1.000
_cell.length_b   1.000
_cell.length_c   1.000
_cell.angle_alpha   90.00
_cell.angle_beta   90.00
_cell.angle_gamma   90.00
#
_symmetry.space_group_name_H-M   'P 1'
#
loop_
_entity.id
_entity.type
_entity.pdbx_description
1 polymer ?
#
loop_
_entity_poly.entity_id
_entity_poly.type
_entity_poly.pdbx_seq_one_letter_code
_entity_poly.pdbx_strand_id
1 'polypeptide(L)'
;MMPYTINNADQAERFSGQPELRVKSEKWQQLTGVVSSEMAAAEFESLGMTRREARRLVRRRLGGRASHRRAALRELRADFRALFDLLPRHRIRKSPILVPTVIAAAIVLMLAFNPQRRQAIESLRGILPFLAPANVARWIPLTPRGVVPTGFASATLWSFALVAIARMASTPALRAHWRLSVFGGITLLMLIAFGAVFWATTLQVLLANQWTNGRGQGMALLAFLFCYVAWAFHSLRFWFGDLQRRCPVCLRQLGMPEVRGNAHDVLLAPLETETVCLHGHGLNLESHWGRVFAPDDLRF
;
A
#
# COMPACT_ATOMS: atom_id res chain seq x y z
N MET A 1 -38.68 -4.81 35.05
CA MET A 1 -37.48 -5.12 34.24
C MET A 1 -37.27 -6.63 34.31
N MET A 2 -37.68 -7.37 33.28
CA MET A 2 -37.48 -8.82 33.23
C MET A 2 -36.20 -9.14 32.44
N PRO A 3 -35.34 -10.06 32.91
CA PRO A 3 -34.14 -10.48 32.18
C PRO A 3 -34.52 -11.41 31.03
N TYR A 4 -34.23 -10.98 29.80
CA TYR A 4 -34.37 -11.80 28.60
C TYR A 4 -33.18 -12.78 28.56
N THR A 5 -33.39 -14.03 28.95
CA THR A 5 -32.40 -15.10 28.77
C THR A 5 -32.61 -15.72 27.39
N ILE A 6 -31.73 -15.39 26.45
CA ILE A 6 -31.73 -16.01 25.12
C ILE A 6 -31.18 -17.43 25.28
N ASN A 7 -32.03 -18.42 24.99
CA ASN A 7 -31.68 -19.83 25.04
C ASN A 7 -30.82 -20.18 23.81
N ASN A 8 -29.49 -20.26 23.99
CA ASN A 8 -28.52 -20.51 22.91
C ASN A 8 -28.68 -21.88 22.22
N ALA A 9 -29.42 -22.82 22.82
CA ALA A 9 -29.63 -24.16 22.27
C ALA A 9 -30.49 -24.16 20.99
N ASP A 10 -31.55 -23.34 20.93
CA ASP A 10 -32.46 -23.29 19.78
C ASP A 10 -31.86 -22.62 18.53
N GLN A 11 -30.82 -21.80 18.71
CA GLN A 11 -30.11 -21.23 17.57
C GLN A 11 -29.19 -22.25 16.90
N ALA A 12 -28.61 -23.20 17.65
CA ALA A 12 -27.66 -24.17 17.11
C ALA A 12 -28.32 -25.14 16.10
N GLU A 13 -29.58 -25.54 16.31
CA GLU A 13 -30.29 -26.44 15.39
C GLU A 13 -30.67 -25.77 14.05
N ARG A 14 -31.02 -24.47 14.07
CA ARG A 14 -31.40 -23.75 12.83
C ARG A 14 -30.25 -23.58 11.82
N PHE A 15 -29.00 -23.69 12.25
CA PHE A 15 -27.84 -23.57 11.36
C PHE A 15 -27.39 -24.90 10.73
N SER A 16 -27.97 -26.04 11.14
CA SER A 16 -27.57 -27.37 10.64
C SER A 16 -28.00 -27.65 9.19
N GLY A 17 -29.03 -26.96 8.69
CA GLY A 17 -29.62 -27.22 7.37
C GLY A 17 -29.13 -26.36 6.20
N GLN A 18 -28.25 -25.37 6.43
CA GLN A 18 -27.76 -24.47 5.37
C GLN A 18 -26.29 -24.73 5.04
N PRO A 19 -25.97 -25.47 3.96
CA PRO A 19 -24.59 -25.79 3.59
C PRO A 19 -23.74 -24.54 3.33
N GLU A 20 -24.33 -23.43 2.88
CA GLU A 20 -23.62 -22.15 2.70
C GLU A 20 -23.10 -21.52 4.01
N LEU A 21 -23.79 -21.72 5.14
CA LEU A 21 -23.37 -21.18 6.43
C LEU A 21 -22.25 -22.03 7.06
N ARG A 22 -22.23 -23.34 6.80
CA ARG A 22 -21.12 -24.23 7.19
C ARG A 22 -19.81 -23.86 6.49
N VAL A 23 -19.88 -23.53 5.20
CA VAL A 23 -18.71 -23.06 4.43
C VAL A 23 -18.22 -21.69 4.95
N LYS A 24 -19.12 -20.81 5.43
CA LYS A 24 -18.74 -19.55 6.08
C LYS A 24 -18.09 -19.77 7.46
N SER A 25 -18.54 -20.73 8.27
CA SER A 25 -17.96 -21.00 9.60
C SER A 25 -16.57 -21.60 9.54
N GLU A 26 -16.28 -22.49 8.58
CA GLU A 26 -14.92 -23.02 8.36
C GLU A 26 -13.94 -21.91 7.90
N LYS A 27 -14.43 -20.98 7.08
CA LYS A 27 -13.68 -19.79 6.64
C LYS A 27 -13.35 -18.85 7.81
N TRP A 28 -14.28 -18.71 8.76
CA TRP A 28 -14.05 -18.00 10.01
C TRP A 28 -13.05 -18.72 10.92
N GLN A 29 -13.10 -20.05 11.02
CA GLN A 29 -12.12 -20.82 11.80
C GLN A 29 -10.68 -20.67 11.26
N GLN A 30 -10.50 -20.61 9.94
CA GLN A 30 -9.19 -20.31 9.35
C GLN A 30 -8.68 -18.90 9.68
N LEU A 31 -9.57 -17.91 9.82
CA LEU A 31 -9.24 -16.56 10.27
C LEU A 31 -8.93 -16.51 11.77
N THR A 32 -9.61 -17.33 12.59
CA THR A 32 -9.31 -17.50 14.01
C THR A 32 -7.99 -18.21 14.26
N GLY A 33 -7.37 -18.89 13.29
CA GLY A 33 -6.09 -19.58 13.50
C GLY A 33 -4.95 -18.68 14.02
N VAL A 34 -4.94 -17.38 13.68
CA VAL A 34 -3.95 -16.42 14.22
C VAL A 34 -4.32 -15.99 15.64
N VAL A 35 -5.60 -15.69 15.88
CA VAL A 35 -6.16 -15.37 17.19
C VAL A 35 -5.95 -16.54 18.16
N SER A 36 -6.11 -17.78 17.68
CA SER A 36 -5.89 -19.01 18.45
C SER A 36 -4.44 -19.18 18.88
N SER A 37 -3.46 -18.66 18.12
CA SER A 37 -2.05 -18.83 18.50
C SER A 37 -1.61 -17.87 19.60
N GLU A 38 -2.20 -16.67 19.65
CA GLU A 38 -1.95 -15.71 20.73
C GLU A 38 -2.79 -16.02 21.96
N MET A 39 -4.05 -16.44 21.79
CA MET A 39 -4.89 -16.93 22.89
C MET A 39 -4.32 -18.21 23.49
N ALA A 40 -3.92 -19.20 22.69
CA ALA A 40 -3.27 -20.40 23.22
C ALA A 40 -1.94 -20.07 23.90
N ALA A 41 -1.17 -19.09 23.41
CA ALA A 41 0.04 -18.65 24.09
C ALA A 41 -0.29 -18.01 25.45
N ALA A 42 -1.33 -17.18 25.52
CA ALA A 42 -1.80 -16.58 26.76
C ALA A 42 -2.33 -17.63 27.75
N GLU A 43 -3.02 -18.68 27.28
CA GLU A 43 -3.43 -19.82 28.11
C GLU A 43 -2.23 -20.59 28.68
N PHE A 44 -1.17 -20.80 27.90
CA PHE A 44 0.03 -21.44 28.44
C PHE A 44 0.80 -20.52 29.40
N GLU A 45 0.80 -19.21 29.16
CA GLU A 45 1.35 -18.22 30.09
C GLU A 45 0.57 -18.19 31.41
N SER A 46 -0.77 -18.30 31.39
CA SER A 46 -1.59 -18.36 32.61
C SER A 46 -1.39 -19.65 33.42
N LEU A 47 -0.90 -20.72 32.78
CA LEU A 47 -0.45 -21.95 33.43
C LEU A 47 0.97 -21.86 34.02
N GLY A 48 1.57 -20.67 34.05
CA GLY A 48 2.89 -20.42 34.65
C GLY A 48 4.07 -20.69 33.71
N MET A 49 3.84 -20.95 32.42
CA MET A 49 4.93 -21.13 31.46
C MET A 49 5.53 -19.79 31.04
N THR A 50 6.83 -19.78 30.74
CA THR A 50 7.44 -18.57 30.18
C THR A 50 6.90 -18.31 28.76
N ARG A 51 6.79 -17.05 28.36
CA ARG A 51 6.35 -16.63 27.00
C ARG A 51 7.09 -17.32 25.86
N ARG A 52 8.36 -17.70 26.07
CA ARG A 52 9.15 -18.47 25.08
C ARG A 52 8.70 -19.93 25.00
N GLU A 53 8.47 -20.58 26.14
CA GLU A 53 8.00 -21.96 26.21
C GLU A 53 6.57 -22.10 25.71
N ALA A 54 5.66 -21.20 26.14
CA ALA A 54 4.29 -21.10 25.65
C ALA A 54 4.27 -21.03 24.12
N ARG A 55 5.01 -20.10 23.51
CA ARG A 55 5.11 -19.99 22.04
C ARG A 55 5.70 -21.23 21.38
N ARG A 56 6.64 -21.93 22.03
CA ARG A 56 7.26 -23.16 21.50
C ARG A 56 6.26 -24.32 21.53
N LEU A 57 5.49 -24.46 22.60
CA LEU A 57 4.42 -25.45 22.77
C LEU A 57 3.27 -25.20 21.81
N VAL A 58 2.82 -23.94 21.67
CA VAL A 58 1.83 -23.55 20.66
C VAL A 58 2.30 -23.93 19.25
N ARG A 59 3.56 -23.64 18.90
CA ARG A 59 4.12 -24.02 17.59
C ARG A 59 4.20 -25.54 17.39
N ARG A 60 4.45 -26.32 18.45
CA ARG A 60 4.45 -27.78 18.38
C ARG A 60 3.03 -28.33 18.21
N ARG A 61 2.07 -27.83 19.00
CA ARG A 61 0.67 -28.29 19.02
C ARG A 61 -0.12 -27.87 17.78
N LEU A 62 0.00 -26.61 17.40
CA LEU A 62 -0.63 -26.08 16.19
C LEU A 62 0.21 -26.34 14.94
N GLY A 63 1.39 -26.97 15.02
CA GLY A 63 2.28 -27.14 13.88
C GLY A 63 2.80 -25.82 13.27
N GLY A 64 3.69 -25.92 12.30
CA GLY A 64 4.16 -24.75 11.56
C GLY A 64 3.03 -24.17 10.69
N ARG A 65 2.85 -22.84 10.65
CA ARG A 65 1.87 -22.17 9.75
C ARG A 65 1.98 -22.63 8.29
N ALA A 66 3.18 -23.01 7.85
CA ALA A 66 3.43 -23.56 6.53
C ALA A 66 2.77 -24.95 6.32
N SER A 67 2.66 -25.78 7.35
CA SER A 67 2.03 -27.10 7.26
C SER A 67 0.52 -27.00 7.06
N HIS A 68 -0.17 -26.16 7.85
CA HIS A 68 -1.60 -25.86 7.70
C HIS A 68 -1.92 -25.25 6.35
N ARG A 69 -1.10 -24.29 5.89
CA ARG A 69 -1.25 -23.71 4.56
C ARG A 69 -1.09 -24.78 3.48
N ARG A 70 -0.08 -25.66 3.57
CA ARG A 70 0.12 -26.76 2.62
C ARG A 70 -0.97 -27.83 2.70
N ALA A 71 -1.56 -28.07 3.87
CA ALA A 71 -2.67 -28.99 4.04
C ALA A 71 -3.93 -28.42 3.38
N ALA A 72 -4.30 -27.17 3.70
CA ALA A 72 -5.41 -26.46 3.07
C ALA A 72 -5.23 -26.34 1.54
N LEU A 73 -4.02 -26.06 1.06
CA LEU A 73 -3.72 -26.01 -0.39
C LEU A 73 -3.85 -27.38 -1.07
N ARG A 74 -3.51 -28.48 -0.37
CA ARG A 74 -3.67 -29.84 -0.89
C ARG A 74 -5.14 -30.25 -0.94
N GLU A 75 -5.90 -29.86 0.08
CA GLU A 75 -7.33 -30.16 0.21
C GLU A 75 -8.17 -29.41 -0.84
N LEU A 76 -7.74 -28.20 -1.23
CA LEU A 76 -8.36 -27.42 -2.30
C LEU A 76 -8.11 -27.93 -3.73
N ARG A 77 -7.40 -29.06 -3.92
CA ARG A 77 -7.09 -29.66 -5.25
C ARG A 77 -6.70 -28.63 -6.32
N ALA A 78 -5.82 -27.69 -5.95
CA ALA A 78 -5.00 -26.82 -6.80
C ALA A 78 -5.55 -26.45 -8.20
N ASP A 79 -6.70 -25.79 -8.27
CA ASP A 79 -6.96 -24.87 -9.39
C ASP A 79 -6.41 -23.49 -9.02
N PHE A 80 -5.44 -22.99 -9.79
CA PHE A 80 -4.85 -21.67 -9.58
C PHE A 80 -5.92 -20.56 -9.59
N ARG A 81 -7.02 -20.74 -10.34
CA ARG A 81 -8.14 -19.80 -10.36
C ARG A 81 -8.85 -19.73 -9.01
N ALA A 82 -9.16 -20.88 -8.41
CA ALA A 82 -9.76 -20.95 -7.07
C ALA A 82 -8.84 -20.33 -6.00
N LEU A 83 -7.52 -20.43 -6.17
CA LEU A 83 -6.56 -19.77 -5.29
C LEU A 83 -6.65 -18.24 -5.37
N PHE A 84 -6.82 -17.67 -6.57
CA PHE A 84 -6.99 -16.22 -6.76
C PHE A 84 -8.32 -15.70 -6.19
N ASP A 85 -9.36 -16.54 -6.19
CA ASP A 85 -10.66 -16.20 -5.60
C ASP A 85 -10.67 -16.35 -4.07
N LEU A 86 -9.89 -17.30 -3.54
CA LEU A 86 -9.68 -17.44 -2.11
C LEU A 86 -8.67 -16.46 -1.54
N LEU A 87 -7.77 -15.92 -2.37
CA LEU A 87 -6.86 -14.88 -1.94
C LEU A 87 -7.70 -13.66 -1.56
N PRO A 88 -7.69 -13.24 -0.28
CA PRO A 88 -8.43 -12.06 0.13
C PRO A 88 -7.83 -10.85 -0.59
N ARG A 89 -8.40 -10.48 -1.75
CA ARG A 89 -7.94 -9.37 -2.60
C ARG A 89 -7.81 -8.08 -1.78
N HIS A 90 -8.69 -7.92 -0.79
CA HIS A 90 -8.66 -6.86 0.20
C HIS A 90 -7.42 -6.88 1.12
N ARG A 91 -6.81 -8.04 1.43
CA ARG A 91 -5.55 -8.12 2.19
C ARG A 91 -4.32 -7.92 1.32
N ILE A 92 -4.37 -8.35 0.05
CA ILE A 92 -3.25 -8.15 -0.89
C ILE A 92 -3.00 -6.66 -1.05
N ARG A 93 -4.06 -5.88 -1.31
CA ARG A 93 -3.99 -4.41 -1.42
C ARG A 93 -3.38 -3.74 -0.19
N LYS A 94 -3.52 -4.36 1.00
CA LYS A 94 -3.00 -3.87 2.27
C LYS A 94 -1.58 -4.35 2.60
N SER A 95 -0.94 -5.15 1.73
CA SER A 95 0.42 -5.65 1.95
C SER A 95 1.45 -4.53 1.80
N PRO A 96 2.46 -4.44 2.68
CA PRO A 96 3.56 -3.49 2.51
C PRO A 96 4.43 -3.82 1.28
N ILE A 97 4.46 -5.08 0.83
CA ILE A 97 5.32 -5.48 -0.29
C ILE A 97 4.64 -5.27 -1.65
N LEU A 98 3.29 -5.19 -1.69
CA LEU A 98 2.57 -5.11 -2.96
C LEU A 98 2.92 -3.86 -3.76
N VAL A 99 2.85 -2.69 -3.13
CA VAL A 99 3.11 -1.41 -3.83
C VAL A 99 4.51 -1.37 -4.46
N PRO A 100 5.62 -1.61 -3.72
CA PRO A 100 6.95 -1.58 -4.33
C PRO A 100 7.14 -2.68 -5.38
N THR A 101 6.56 -3.87 -5.20
CA THR A 101 6.68 -4.94 -6.20
C THR A 101 5.92 -4.65 -7.49
N VAL A 102 4.73 -4.06 -7.39
CA VAL A 102 3.96 -3.62 -8.57
C VAL A 102 4.69 -2.50 -9.31
N ILE A 103 5.25 -1.51 -8.58
CA ILE A 103 6.03 -0.43 -9.20
C ILE A 103 7.28 -1.01 -9.87
N ALA A 104 8.03 -1.87 -9.19
CA ALA A 104 9.21 -2.51 -9.76
C ALA A 104 8.89 -3.34 -11.00
N ALA A 105 7.80 -4.13 -10.96
CA ALA A 105 7.33 -4.88 -12.13
C ALA A 105 6.95 -3.94 -13.29
N ALA A 106 6.27 -2.82 -13.01
CA ALA A 106 5.92 -1.83 -14.01
C ALA A 106 7.17 -1.20 -14.64
N ILE A 107 8.19 -0.85 -13.84
CA ILE A 107 9.49 -0.37 -14.35
C ILE A 107 10.11 -1.40 -15.31
N VAL A 108 10.19 -2.66 -14.88
CA VAL A 108 10.78 -3.74 -15.68
C VAL A 108 10.01 -3.94 -16.98
N LEU A 109 8.67 -3.97 -16.93
CA LEU A 109 7.82 -4.06 -18.11
C LEU A 109 8.05 -2.88 -19.06
N MET A 110 8.02 -1.64 -18.58
CA MET A 110 8.24 -0.45 -19.41
C MET A 110 9.61 -0.49 -20.10
N LEU A 111 10.66 -0.93 -19.41
CA LEU A 111 12.00 -1.06 -19.99
C LEU A 111 12.12 -2.24 -20.97
N ALA A 112 11.48 -3.38 -20.67
CA ALA A 112 11.53 -4.58 -21.50
C ALA A 112 10.80 -4.39 -22.84
N PHE A 113 9.65 -3.71 -22.81
CA PHE A 113 8.81 -3.47 -23.99
C PHE A 113 9.16 -2.19 -24.75
N ASN A 114 10.10 -1.36 -24.27
CA ASN A 114 10.52 -0.18 -25.00
C ASN A 114 11.47 -0.55 -26.16
N PRO A 115 11.11 -0.28 -27.44
CA PRO A 115 11.99 -0.53 -28.58
C PRO A 115 13.32 0.26 -28.48
N GLN A 116 13.32 1.39 -27.78
CA GLN A 116 14.48 2.28 -27.59
C GLN A 116 15.16 2.09 -26.22
N ARG A 117 15.08 0.89 -25.62
CA ARG A 117 15.59 0.61 -24.26
C ARG A 117 17.03 1.10 -23.99
N ARG A 118 17.94 1.02 -24.96
CA ARG A 118 19.34 1.47 -24.79
C ARG A 118 19.41 2.98 -24.56
N GLN A 119 18.72 3.75 -25.41
CA GLN A 119 18.64 5.20 -25.28
C GLN A 119 17.91 5.60 -23.98
N ALA A 120 16.88 4.85 -23.58
CA ALA A 120 16.16 5.09 -22.31
C ALA A 120 17.10 4.93 -21.11
N ILE A 121 17.89 3.85 -21.08
CA ILE A 121 18.86 3.59 -20.02
C ILE A 121 19.95 4.68 -19.98
N GLU A 122 20.44 5.12 -21.14
CA GLU A 122 21.39 6.24 -21.21
C GLU A 122 20.79 7.55 -20.71
N SER A 123 19.54 7.84 -21.07
CA SER A 123 18.81 9.02 -20.61
C SER A 123 18.58 9.00 -19.09
N LEU A 124 18.32 7.82 -18.52
CA LEU A 124 18.17 7.63 -17.06
C LEU A 124 19.45 7.97 -16.29
N ARG A 125 20.63 7.69 -16.88
CA ARG A 125 21.91 8.07 -16.26
C ARG A 125 22.05 9.58 -16.10
N GLY A 126 21.47 10.37 -17.01
CA GLY A 126 21.47 11.83 -16.93
C GLY A 126 20.45 12.43 -15.95
N ILE A 127 19.40 11.69 -15.59
CA ILE A 127 18.36 12.15 -14.65
C ILE A 127 18.82 11.93 -13.20
N LEU A 128 19.60 10.88 -12.95
CA LEU A 128 20.06 10.52 -11.60
C LEU A 128 21.26 11.41 -11.17
N PRO A 129 21.17 12.05 -10.00
CA PRO A 129 22.10 13.09 -9.54
C PRO A 129 23.51 12.62 -9.18
N PHE A 130 23.65 11.34 -8.85
CA PHE A 130 24.92 10.75 -8.41
C PHE A 130 25.78 10.27 -9.58
N LEU A 131 25.20 10.27 -10.79
CA LEU A 131 25.92 9.96 -12.00
C LEU A 131 26.35 11.29 -12.60
N ALA A 132 27.66 11.46 -12.77
CA ALA A 132 28.20 12.65 -13.43
C ALA A 132 27.43 12.86 -14.75
N PRO A 133 27.04 14.10 -15.09
CA PRO A 133 26.33 14.40 -16.33
C PRO A 133 27.26 14.12 -17.52
N ALA A 134 27.36 12.86 -17.90
CA ALA A 134 28.14 12.41 -19.03
C ALA A 134 27.37 12.79 -20.29
N ASN A 135 27.64 13.99 -20.79
CA ASN A 135 27.32 14.40 -22.17
C ASN A 135 25.83 14.42 -22.58
N VAL A 136 24.92 14.82 -21.70
CA VAL A 136 23.48 15.02 -22.07
C VAL A 136 23.29 16.21 -23.04
N ALA A 137 24.32 17.02 -23.28
CA ALA A 137 24.28 18.15 -24.20
C ALA A 137 24.15 17.78 -25.69
N ARG A 138 24.19 16.49 -26.11
CA ARG A 138 24.50 16.14 -27.51
C ARG A 138 23.56 15.20 -28.27
N TRP A 139 22.39 14.78 -27.75
CA TRP A 139 21.68 13.63 -28.33
C TRP A 139 20.20 13.81 -28.73
N ILE A 140 19.75 15.02 -29.10
CA ILE A 140 18.48 15.17 -29.84
C ILE A 140 18.71 16.02 -31.09
N PRO A 141 18.95 15.39 -32.26
CA PRO A 141 19.27 16.11 -33.51
C PRO A 141 18.08 16.82 -34.17
N LEU A 142 16.87 16.73 -33.62
CA LEU A 142 15.64 17.16 -34.33
C LEU A 142 14.77 18.19 -33.59
N THR A 143 15.17 18.63 -32.41
CA THR A 143 14.57 19.80 -31.77
C THR A 143 15.59 20.94 -31.83
N PRO A 144 15.21 22.18 -32.22
CA PRO A 144 16.08 23.33 -32.01
C PRO A 144 16.60 23.28 -30.57
N ARG A 145 17.90 23.54 -30.39
CA ARG A 145 18.58 23.49 -29.09
C ARG A 145 17.70 24.16 -28.03
N GLY A 146 17.21 23.38 -27.05
CA GLY A 146 16.59 23.93 -25.83
C GLY A 146 15.07 23.76 -25.63
N VAL A 147 14.31 23.05 -26.47
CA VAL A 147 12.84 23.06 -26.33
C VAL A 147 12.27 22.03 -25.32
N VAL A 148 12.94 20.89 -25.07
CA VAL A 148 12.55 19.99 -23.97
C VAL A 148 13.73 19.81 -23.03
N PRO A 149 13.75 20.48 -21.86
CA PRO A 149 14.84 20.33 -20.93
C PRO A 149 14.80 18.91 -20.38
N THR A 150 15.83 18.10 -20.64
CA THR A 150 16.08 16.87 -19.87
C THR A 150 16.18 17.18 -18.37
N GLY A 151 16.56 18.41 -18.03
CA GLY A 151 16.49 18.96 -16.68
C GLY A 151 15.09 19.11 -16.10
N PHE A 152 14.02 19.14 -16.91
CA PHE A 152 12.65 19.35 -16.42
C PHE A 152 12.19 18.18 -15.54
N ALA A 153 12.39 16.94 -16.01
CA ALA A 153 12.04 15.76 -15.23
C ALA A 153 12.88 15.64 -13.96
N SER A 154 14.17 15.90 -14.07
CA SER A 154 15.08 15.92 -12.91
C SER A 154 14.62 16.95 -11.88
N ALA A 155 14.44 18.21 -12.29
CA ALA A 155 13.96 19.29 -11.42
C ALA A 155 12.61 18.95 -10.78
N THR A 156 11.66 18.45 -11.57
CA THR A 156 10.32 18.08 -11.09
C THR A 156 10.40 16.96 -10.05
N LEU A 157 11.07 15.85 -10.37
CA LEU A 157 11.25 14.72 -9.44
C LEU A 157 11.95 15.15 -8.15
N TRP A 158 12.93 16.04 -8.25
CA TRP A 158 13.66 16.57 -7.11
C TRP A 158 12.84 17.49 -6.23
N SER A 159 12.10 18.43 -6.83
CA SER A 159 11.17 19.29 -6.08
C SER A 159 10.16 18.43 -5.32
N PHE A 160 9.59 17.40 -5.96
CA PHE A 160 8.68 16.48 -5.29
C PHE A 160 9.37 15.64 -4.21
N ALA A 161 10.59 15.16 -4.44
CA ALA A 161 11.36 14.42 -3.44
C ALA A 161 11.66 15.29 -2.20
N LEU A 162 12.06 16.54 -2.39
CA LEU A 162 12.30 17.49 -1.31
C LEU A 162 11.03 17.79 -0.52
N VAL A 163 9.91 18.03 -1.21
CA VAL A 163 8.60 18.21 -0.55
C VAL A 163 8.18 16.96 0.21
N ALA A 164 8.41 15.77 -0.34
CA ALA A 164 8.12 14.50 0.30
C ALA A 164 8.94 14.32 1.59
N ILE A 165 10.26 14.56 1.53
CA ILE A 165 11.17 14.48 2.67
C ILE A 165 10.78 15.52 3.73
N ALA A 166 10.52 16.77 3.33
CA ALA A 166 10.08 17.82 4.23
C ALA A 166 8.77 17.45 4.95
N ARG A 167 7.79 16.89 4.22
CA ARG A 167 6.54 16.40 4.82
C ARG A 167 6.74 15.21 5.76
N MET A 168 7.61 14.27 5.41
CA MET A 168 7.97 13.17 6.31
C MET A 168 8.64 13.69 7.59
N ALA A 169 9.53 14.67 7.47
CA ALA A 169 10.22 15.28 8.60
C ALA A 169 9.29 16.13 9.48
N SER A 170 8.30 16.82 8.90
CA SER A 170 7.35 17.63 9.67
C SER A 170 6.30 16.80 10.40
N THR A 171 5.99 15.58 9.94
CA THR A 171 4.95 14.73 10.52
C THR A 171 5.46 13.96 11.75
N PRO A 172 4.99 14.25 12.98
CA PRO A 172 5.51 13.63 14.21
C PRO A 172 5.34 12.11 14.24
N ALA A 173 4.19 11.60 13.77
CA ALA A 173 3.90 10.17 13.72
C ALA A 173 4.89 9.39 12.85
N LEU A 174 5.35 9.97 11.74
CA LEU A 174 6.35 9.34 10.87
C LEU A 174 7.74 9.36 11.54
N ARG A 175 8.11 10.48 12.18
CA ARG A 175 9.38 10.58 12.91
C ARG A 175 9.49 9.60 14.08
N ALA A 176 8.40 9.38 14.81
CA ALA A 176 8.39 8.47 15.96
C ALA A 176 8.58 6.99 15.58
N HIS A 177 8.35 6.63 14.32
CA HIS A 177 8.29 5.25 13.88
C HIS A 177 9.20 4.98 12.68
N TRP A 178 10.46 4.62 12.96
CA TRP A 178 11.49 4.37 11.93
C TRP A 178 11.05 3.42 10.81
N ARG A 179 10.22 2.42 11.11
CA ARG A 179 9.71 1.46 10.11
C ARG A 179 8.86 2.14 9.04
N LEU A 180 8.02 3.10 9.43
CA LEU A 180 7.24 3.91 8.49
C LEU A 180 8.16 4.78 7.65
N SER A 181 9.19 5.37 8.25
CA SER A 181 10.16 6.19 7.52
C SER A 181 10.94 5.38 6.48
N VAL A 182 11.41 4.19 6.84
CA VAL A 182 12.11 3.29 5.90
C VAL A 182 11.17 2.85 4.77
N PHE A 183 9.94 2.45 5.10
CA PHE A 183 8.95 2.07 4.09
C PHE A 183 8.60 3.24 3.15
N GLY A 184 8.36 4.43 3.72
CA GLY A 184 8.12 5.66 2.98
C GLY A 184 9.29 6.03 2.07
N GLY A 185 10.52 5.96 2.57
CA GLY A 185 11.72 6.21 1.77
C GLY A 185 11.89 5.23 0.60
N ILE A 186 11.71 3.93 0.84
CA ILE A 186 11.80 2.90 -0.22
C ILE A 186 10.72 3.12 -1.28
N THR A 187 9.47 3.36 -0.87
CA THR A 187 8.37 3.58 -1.81
C THR A 187 8.52 4.88 -2.58
N LEU A 188 8.99 5.96 -1.95
CA LEU A 188 9.32 7.22 -2.60
C LEU A 188 10.43 7.03 -3.65
N LEU A 189 11.50 6.32 -3.30
CA LEU A 189 12.58 6.01 -4.23
C LEU A 189 12.07 5.23 -5.45
N MET A 190 11.20 4.24 -5.24
CA MET A 190 10.57 3.47 -6.32
C MET A 190 9.67 4.35 -7.20
N LEU A 191 8.91 5.29 -6.62
CA LEU A 191 8.10 6.24 -7.38
C LEU A 191 8.96 7.20 -8.20
N ILE A 192 10.08 7.69 -7.66
CA ILE A 192 11.04 8.53 -8.39
C ILE A 192 11.65 7.75 -9.55
N ALA A 193 12.09 6.51 -9.31
CA ALA A 193 12.63 5.65 -10.35
C ALA A 193 11.60 5.37 -11.45
N PHE A 194 10.35 5.09 -11.07
CA PHE A 194 9.26 4.89 -12.03
C PHE A 194 8.98 6.17 -12.84
N GLY A 195 8.92 7.34 -12.20
CA GLY A 195 8.75 8.61 -12.90
C GLY A 195 9.87 8.89 -13.89
N ALA A 196 11.12 8.64 -13.51
CA ALA A 196 12.28 8.79 -14.39
C ALA A 196 12.21 7.84 -15.60
N VAL A 197 11.85 6.58 -15.38
CA VAL A 197 11.69 5.58 -16.45
C VAL A 197 10.55 5.98 -17.37
N PHE A 198 9.39 6.31 -16.80
CA PHE A 198 8.21 6.75 -17.53
C PHE A 198 8.50 7.97 -18.40
N TRP A 199 9.23 8.95 -17.87
CA TRP A 199 9.69 10.10 -18.63
C TRP A 199 10.59 9.70 -19.80
N ALA A 200 11.66 8.96 -19.51
CA ALA A 200 12.65 8.57 -20.52
C ALA A 200 12.03 7.74 -21.65
N THR A 201 11.13 6.81 -21.33
CA THR A 201 10.46 5.95 -22.32
C THR A 201 9.44 6.73 -23.13
N THR A 202 8.61 7.54 -22.49
CA THR A 202 7.48 8.21 -23.17
C THR A 202 7.96 9.37 -24.04
N LEU A 203 8.95 10.13 -23.55
CA LEU A 203 9.55 11.21 -24.34
C LEU A 203 10.21 10.67 -25.61
N GLN A 204 10.90 9.53 -25.51
CA GLN A 204 11.50 8.85 -26.65
C GLN A 204 10.48 8.43 -27.70
N VAL A 205 9.37 7.82 -27.29
CA VAL A 205 8.28 7.44 -28.19
C VAL A 205 7.67 8.69 -28.85
N LEU A 206 7.44 9.76 -28.09
CA LEU A 206 6.90 11.02 -28.61
C LEU A 206 7.82 11.67 -29.65
N LEU A 207 9.14 11.61 -29.42
CA LEU A 207 10.14 12.19 -30.33
C LEU A 207 10.42 11.31 -31.55
N ALA A 208 10.26 9.99 -31.43
CA ALA A 208 10.47 9.05 -32.52
C ALA A 208 9.35 9.07 -33.57
N ASN A 209 8.15 9.46 -33.17
CA ASN A 209 7.04 9.60 -34.09
C ASN A 209 7.31 10.76 -35.06
N GLN A 210 7.18 10.49 -36.36
CA GLN A 210 7.27 11.52 -37.39
C GLN A 210 5.98 12.34 -37.39
N TRP A 211 6.03 13.56 -36.86
CA TRP A 211 4.89 14.48 -36.84
C TRP A 211 4.82 15.23 -38.16
N THR A 212 3.64 15.24 -38.79
CA THR A 212 3.38 15.98 -40.03
C THR A 212 3.38 17.50 -39.83
N ASN A 213 3.14 17.96 -38.60
CA ASN A 213 3.06 19.38 -38.24
C ASN A 213 3.81 19.64 -36.92
N GLY A 214 4.80 20.54 -36.95
CA GLY A 214 5.56 20.94 -35.77
C GLY A 214 4.71 21.55 -34.64
N ARG A 215 3.59 22.21 -34.97
CA ARG A 215 2.64 22.72 -33.95
C ARG A 215 1.98 21.58 -33.18
N GLY A 216 1.63 20.49 -33.87
CA GLY A 216 1.05 19.30 -33.25
C GLY A 216 2.03 18.65 -32.28
N GLN A 217 3.29 18.51 -32.69
CA GLN A 217 4.35 18.00 -31.82
C GLN A 217 4.55 18.88 -30.58
N GLY A 218 4.58 20.21 -30.74
CA GLY A 218 4.72 21.14 -29.63
C GLY A 218 3.58 21.03 -28.61
N MET A 219 2.33 20.96 -29.08
CA MET A 219 1.16 20.78 -28.19
C MET A 219 1.17 19.42 -27.48
N ALA A 220 1.56 18.34 -28.17
CA ALA A 220 1.67 17.02 -27.56
C ALA A 220 2.76 16.98 -26.48
N LEU A 221 3.91 17.61 -26.72
CA LEU A 221 4.96 17.75 -25.72
C LEU A 221 4.48 18.56 -24.52
N LEU A 222 3.81 19.69 -24.74
CA LEU A 222 3.28 20.53 -23.67
C LEU A 222 2.26 19.76 -22.82
N ALA A 223 1.32 19.06 -23.45
CA ALA A 223 0.35 18.22 -22.77
C ALA A 223 1.04 17.12 -21.94
N PHE A 224 2.07 16.48 -22.51
CA PHE A 224 2.88 15.49 -21.79
C PHE A 224 3.55 16.09 -20.54
N LEU A 225 4.10 17.31 -20.60
CA LEU A 225 4.68 17.99 -19.44
C LEU A 225 3.64 18.20 -18.32
N PHE A 226 2.47 18.74 -18.66
CA PHE A 226 1.39 18.96 -17.68
C PHE A 226 0.89 17.65 -17.08
N CYS A 227 0.67 16.62 -17.92
CA CYS A 227 0.27 15.29 -17.45
C CYS A 227 1.32 14.68 -16.52
N TYR A 228 2.61 14.86 -16.81
CA TYR A 228 3.70 14.35 -15.99
C TYR A 228 3.74 15.02 -14.61
N VAL A 229 3.61 16.36 -14.56
CA VAL A 229 3.56 17.10 -13.28
C VAL A 229 2.32 16.73 -12.48
N ALA A 230 1.14 16.66 -13.12
CA ALA A 230 -0.10 16.25 -12.47
C ALA A 230 0.01 14.83 -11.90
N TRP A 231 0.58 13.89 -12.67
CA TRP A 231 0.84 12.54 -12.22
C TRP A 231 1.78 12.50 -11.01
N ALA A 232 2.88 13.26 -11.03
CA ALA A 232 3.83 13.31 -9.93
C ALA A 232 3.18 13.90 -8.65
N PHE A 233 2.39 14.96 -8.80
CA PHE A 233 1.63 15.56 -7.70
C PHE A 233 0.62 14.58 -7.09
N HIS A 234 -0.21 13.93 -7.91
CA HIS A 234 -1.17 12.94 -7.45
C HIS A 234 -0.47 11.75 -6.79
N SER A 235 0.62 11.25 -7.37
CA SER A 235 1.40 10.15 -6.80
C SER A 235 1.94 10.50 -5.42
N LEU A 236 2.48 11.72 -5.24
CA LEU A 236 2.96 12.19 -3.94
C LEU A 236 1.81 12.30 -2.92
N ARG A 237 0.67 12.87 -3.33
CA ARG A 237 -0.52 13.00 -2.48
C ARG A 237 -1.03 11.63 -2.02
N PHE A 238 -1.16 10.67 -2.94
CA PHE A 238 -1.59 9.31 -2.62
C PHE A 238 -0.57 8.55 -1.76
N TRP A 239 0.72 8.68 -2.07
CA TRP A 239 1.79 8.07 -1.28
C TRP A 239 1.76 8.56 0.17
N PHE A 240 1.61 9.87 0.38
CA PHE A 240 1.57 10.44 1.73
C PHE A 240 0.31 10.01 2.48
N GLY A 241 -0.86 10.05 1.82
CA GLY A 241 -2.10 9.54 2.39
C GLY A 241 -2.05 8.05 2.72
N ASP A 242 -1.34 7.24 1.91
CA ASP A 242 -1.11 5.82 2.19
C ASP A 242 -0.21 5.63 3.42
N LEU A 243 0.85 6.42 3.58
CA LEU A 243 1.71 6.38 4.77
C LEU A 243 0.95 6.69 6.06
N GLN A 244 0.09 7.71 6.05
CA GLN A 244 -0.72 8.08 7.21
C GLN A 244 -1.75 7.00 7.58
N ARG A 245 -2.25 6.25 6.59
CA ARG A 245 -3.23 5.17 6.79
C ARG A 245 -2.59 3.83 7.15
N ARG A 246 -1.27 3.74 7.31
CA ARG A 246 -0.58 2.48 7.64
C ARG A 246 -0.27 2.39 9.13
N CYS A 247 -0.44 1.18 9.67
CA CYS A 247 0.00 0.85 11.02
C CYS A 247 1.52 0.96 11.14
N PRO A 248 2.06 1.68 12.15
CA PRO A 248 3.52 1.85 12.33
C PRO A 248 4.28 0.55 12.62
N VAL A 249 3.60 -0.43 13.22
CA VAL A 249 4.21 -1.70 13.61
C VAL A 249 4.23 -2.69 12.44
N CYS A 250 3.09 -2.84 11.75
CA CYS A 250 2.87 -3.86 10.73
C CYS A 250 3.04 -3.35 9.29
N LEU A 251 3.07 -2.03 9.09
CA LEU A 251 3.04 -1.34 7.79
C LEU A 251 1.84 -1.71 6.89
N ARG A 252 0.83 -2.37 7.46
CA ARG A 252 -0.42 -2.69 6.76
C ARG A 252 -1.37 -1.51 6.87
N GLN A 253 -2.15 -1.29 5.82
CA GLN A 253 -3.21 -0.29 5.85
C GLN A 253 -4.22 -0.61 6.96
N LEU A 254 -4.54 0.37 7.78
CA LEU A 254 -5.64 0.35 8.73
C LEU A 254 -6.93 0.17 7.94
N GLY A 255 -7.88 -0.61 8.45
CA GLY A 255 -9.14 -0.77 7.71
C GLY A 255 -10.07 -1.82 8.26
N MET A 256 -10.08 -2.02 9.58
CA MET A 256 -11.29 -2.40 10.27
C MET A 256 -11.71 -1.16 11.06
N PRO A 257 -12.68 -0.37 10.56
CA PRO A 257 -13.32 0.64 11.38
C PRO A 257 -14.20 -0.08 12.39
N GLU A 258 -13.76 -0.10 13.64
CA GLU A 258 -14.60 -0.44 14.78
C GLU A 258 -15.32 0.85 15.18
N VAL A 259 -16.63 0.90 14.95
CA VAL A 259 -17.45 2.03 15.37
C VAL A 259 -17.79 1.81 16.84
N ARG A 260 -17.34 2.71 17.71
CA ARG A 260 -17.73 2.77 19.12
C ARG A 260 -18.61 4.00 19.36
N GLY A 261 -19.51 3.90 20.34
CA GLY A 261 -20.47 4.95 20.66
C GLY A 261 -21.83 4.76 19.98
N ASN A 262 -22.75 5.68 20.26
CA ASN A 262 -24.12 5.62 19.76
C ASN A 262 -24.39 6.85 18.89
N ALA A 263 -24.88 6.64 17.66
CA ALA A 263 -25.20 7.73 16.74
C ALA A 263 -26.27 8.69 17.32
N HIS A 264 -27.09 8.22 18.25
CA HIS A 264 -28.14 9.00 18.90
C HIS A 264 -27.66 9.78 20.13
N ASP A 265 -26.42 9.57 20.58
CA ASP A 265 -25.92 10.10 21.85
C ASP A 265 -24.59 10.85 21.67
N VAL A 266 -24.59 11.82 20.75
CA VAL A 266 -23.40 12.54 20.26
C VAL A 266 -22.65 13.31 21.36
N LEU A 267 -23.34 13.71 22.43
CA LEU A 267 -22.77 14.49 23.53
C LEU A 267 -22.19 13.62 24.65
N LEU A 268 -22.72 12.41 24.87
CA LEU A 268 -22.30 11.51 25.96
C LEU A 268 -21.38 10.38 25.46
N ALA A 269 -21.63 9.86 24.27
CA ALA A 269 -20.87 8.78 23.64
C ALA A 269 -20.70 9.08 22.14
N PRO A 270 -19.89 10.08 21.79
CA PRO A 270 -19.69 10.48 20.40
C PRO A 270 -19.30 9.27 19.55
N LEU A 271 -19.77 9.26 18.31
CA LEU A 271 -19.42 8.20 17.37
C LEU A 271 -17.92 8.28 17.08
N GLU A 272 -17.16 7.35 17.66
CA GLU A 272 -15.72 7.23 17.44
C GLU A 272 -15.48 6.06 16.50
N THR A 273 -14.72 6.32 15.43
CA THR A 273 -14.27 5.24 14.56
C THR A 273 -12.84 4.90 14.93
N GLU A 274 -12.67 3.78 15.63
CA GLU A 274 -11.36 3.19 15.90
C GLU A 274 -10.94 2.37 14.69
N THR A 275 -9.90 2.80 13.98
CA THR A 275 -9.32 1.94 12.95
C THR A 275 -8.19 1.12 13.54
N VAL A 276 -8.45 -0.19 13.71
CA VAL A 276 -7.47 -1.14 14.26
C VAL A 276 -6.85 -1.94 13.11
N CYS A 277 -5.55 -2.22 13.21
CA CYS A 277 -4.90 -3.15 12.29
C CYS A 277 -5.47 -4.57 12.47
N LEU A 278 -5.47 -5.40 11.41
CA LEU A 278 -5.86 -6.82 11.47
C LEU A 278 -5.11 -7.68 12.51
N HIS A 279 -4.06 -7.16 13.14
CA HIS A 279 -3.29 -7.83 14.19
C HIS A 279 -3.37 -7.12 15.54
N GLY A 280 -4.34 -6.19 15.73
CA GLY A 280 -4.46 -5.42 16.97
C GLY A 280 -3.38 -4.34 17.19
N HIS A 281 -2.42 -4.20 16.27
CA HIS A 281 -1.36 -3.20 16.39
C HIS A 281 -1.84 -1.82 15.94
N GLY A 282 -2.01 -0.91 16.86
CA GLY A 282 -2.30 0.49 16.58
C GLY A 282 -3.80 0.80 16.62
N LEU A 283 -4.08 1.87 17.33
CA LEU A 283 -5.37 2.51 17.50
C LEU A 283 -5.25 3.85 16.77
N ASN A 284 -5.93 4.03 15.66
CA ASN A 284 -6.15 5.39 15.13
C ASN A 284 -7.59 5.75 15.48
N LEU A 285 -7.72 6.53 16.57
CA LEU A 285 -8.98 7.12 17.02
C LEU A 285 -9.31 8.27 16.10
N GLU A 286 -10.23 8.05 15.17
CA GLU A 286 -10.82 9.14 14.42
C GLU A 286 -12.11 9.53 15.15
N SER A 287 -12.02 10.58 15.99
CA SER A 287 -13.20 11.18 16.60
C SER A 287 -13.96 11.97 15.55
N HIS A 288 -15.30 11.83 15.51
CA HIS A 288 -16.16 12.59 14.61
C HIS A 288 -15.89 14.11 14.70
N TRP A 289 -15.70 14.61 15.93
CA TRP A 289 -15.36 16.01 16.19
C TRP A 289 -14.00 16.44 15.63
N GLY A 290 -13.01 15.54 15.64
CA GLY A 290 -11.70 15.79 15.02
C GLY A 290 -11.78 15.98 13.50
N ARG A 291 -12.75 15.37 12.81
CA ARG A 291 -12.98 15.64 11.38
C ARG A 291 -13.76 16.93 11.14
N VAL A 292 -14.79 17.21 11.95
CA VAL A 292 -15.65 18.39 11.79
C VAL A 292 -14.93 19.68 12.14
N PHE A 293 -14.07 19.66 13.16
CA PHE A 293 -13.34 20.84 13.66
C PHE A 293 -11.85 20.83 13.34
N ALA A 294 -11.34 19.86 12.58
CA ALA A 294 -10.03 20.02 11.98
C ALA A 294 -10.07 21.31 11.14
N PRO A 295 -9.20 22.31 11.40
CA PRO A 295 -9.10 23.48 10.55
C PRO A 295 -8.93 23.00 9.10
N ASP A 296 -9.57 23.68 8.14
CA ASP A 296 -9.57 23.25 6.74
C ASP A 296 -8.15 23.05 6.18
N ASP A 297 -7.16 23.69 6.80
CA ASP A 297 -5.72 23.53 6.57
C ASP A 297 -5.15 22.12 6.85
N LEU A 298 -5.91 21.24 7.52
CA LEU A 298 -5.53 19.84 7.80
C LEU A 298 -6.35 18.83 6.99
N ARG A 299 -7.35 19.28 6.21
CA ARG A 299 -8.15 18.43 5.32
C ARG A 299 -7.47 18.34 3.95
N PHE A 300 -6.38 17.56 3.87
CA PHE A 300 -5.73 17.26 2.60
C PHE A 300 -6.22 15.96 1.99
#